data_AF-A0A7M3MRC7-F1
#
_entry.id   AF-A0A7M3MRC7-F1
#
_cell.length_a   1.000
_cell.length_b   1.000
_cell.length_c   1.000
_cell.angle_alpha   90.00
_cell.angle_beta   90.00
_cell.angle_gamma   90.00
#
_symmetry.space_group_name_H-M   'P 1'
#
loop_
_entity.id
_entity.type
_entity.pdbx_description
1 polymer ?
#
loop_
_entity_poly.entity_id
_entity_poly.type
_entity_poly.pdbx_seq_one_letter_code
_entity_poly.pdbx_strand_id
1 'polypeptide(L)'
;MVGGGRDPRPRGGRHRAADPTGPAHGPGDAGQPLGEDQGGVPDDRHRCLPAAGARWPPPGAAALPRRPPDRLVGGRLRLPRRPARPRCPGGRRRAERHERPGRRHVSSAGDRVRAAVVSVGSELLLGDLTDTNATWLSRRLTEHGVEVVHHLAVGDDVDRLVASVRWLAAEVELILVGGGLGPTADDVTREALAAAAGRELVHDPQLEEDLVRRFAAMDRRMAPQNLRQAWIPAGARAIPAVGTAPGFHLEVPGNPATHVVAVPGVPWELREQFEAAVVPLLTELTGGGVTLTRVLHVAGRGESDVAEIVEPLVDGSDGTVLSFLARSHEIQVRLTVTAADRAAVLARSEPLVQRVMAALGGSVVGVDDEDLETVVLRLLSERGRTLATAESATAGDIAARLGRVPGASTALLGGAVVYTARAKQEVLGLPASLLAEHGTVSEATTRALALAVRQRFGSDHALAVTGVAGPTAVDGLPVGTAFWALAHPDGEVEVHGRRIPGDRGQVIARLGSAALDLLRLRLAGA
;
A
#
# COMPACT_ATOMS: atom_id res chain seq x y z
N MET A 1 12.05 -40.05 39.93
CA MET A 1 13.17 -40.77 40.55
C MET A 1 14.42 -39.93 40.28
N VAL A 2 14.82 -38.98 41.14
CA VAL A 2 15.53 -39.10 42.45
C VAL A 2 16.81 -39.92 42.27
N GLY A 3 18.03 -39.48 42.58
CA GLY A 3 18.61 -38.28 43.22
C GLY A 3 20.14 -38.26 42.93
N GLY A 4 21.00 -37.40 43.46
CA GLY A 4 20.88 -36.35 44.46
C GLY A 4 22.28 -35.98 45.02
N GLY A 5 22.44 -34.70 45.38
CA GLY A 5 23.38 -34.17 46.40
C GLY A 5 24.84 -33.94 45.97
N ARG A 6 25.56 -32.91 46.44
CA ARG A 6 25.37 -32.03 47.60
C ARG A 6 26.06 -30.67 47.38
N ASP A 7 25.45 -29.62 47.90
CA ASP A 7 26.07 -28.36 48.34
C ASP A 7 25.82 -28.23 49.86
N PRO A 8 26.66 -27.51 50.64
CA PRO A 8 26.11 -26.29 51.25
C PRO A 8 27.12 -25.15 51.56
N ARG A 9 26.79 -23.92 51.09
CA ARG A 9 26.57 -22.64 51.85
C ARG A 9 27.68 -22.04 52.79
N PRO A 10 27.51 -20.83 53.40
CA PRO A 10 26.97 -19.52 52.97
C PRO A 10 27.81 -18.28 53.47
N ARG A 11 27.39 -17.04 53.14
CA ARG A 11 27.39 -15.78 53.97
C ARG A 11 26.97 -14.61 53.04
N GLY A 12 25.87 -13.84 53.23
CA GLY A 12 25.57 -12.87 54.30
C GLY A 12 26.34 -11.56 54.06
N GLY A 13 25.84 -10.32 54.00
CA GLY A 13 24.54 -9.67 54.21
C GLY A 13 24.77 -8.14 54.37
N ARG A 14 23.83 -7.31 53.87
CA ARG A 14 23.32 -6.01 54.38
C ARG A 14 24.22 -4.77 54.68
N HIS A 15 23.70 -3.62 54.18
CA HIS A 15 23.48 -2.28 54.81
C HIS A 15 24.50 -1.10 54.75
N ARG A 16 23.96 0.02 54.20
CA ARG A 16 23.91 1.45 54.67
C ARG A 16 25.16 2.36 54.73
N ALA A 17 25.04 3.46 53.97
CA ALA A 17 25.16 4.90 54.32
C ALA A 17 26.29 5.42 55.24
N ALA A 18 27.02 6.45 54.77
CA ALA A 18 27.03 7.82 55.33
C ALA A 18 28.15 8.69 54.71
N ASP A 19 27.86 9.98 54.65
CA ASP A 19 28.70 11.14 54.30
C ASP A 19 29.85 11.39 55.31
N PRO A 20 30.86 12.25 55.02
CA PRO A 20 30.97 13.49 55.82
C PRO A 20 31.63 14.75 55.14
N THR A 21 30.97 15.90 55.32
CA THR A 21 31.39 17.29 55.70
C THR A 21 32.82 17.88 55.50
N GLY A 22 32.90 18.97 54.69
CA GLY A 22 33.44 20.36 54.94
C GLY A 22 34.97 20.67 55.12
N PRO A 23 35.44 21.96 55.16
CA PRO A 23 34.82 23.28 54.87
C PRO A 23 35.72 24.39 54.16
N ALA A 24 35.11 25.60 53.96
CA ALA A 24 35.66 26.99 54.00
C ALA A 24 36.23 27.75 52.76
N HIS A 25 35.53 28.84 52.34
CA HIS A 25 35.97 30.27 52.28
C HIS A 25 34.98 31.17 51.47
N GLY A 26 34.66 32.38 51.97
CA GLY A 26 34.09 33.54 51.22
C GLY A 26 35.06 34.75 51.31
N PRO A 27 34.70 36.03 51.00
CA PRO A 27 33.47 36.64 50.45
C PRO A 27 33.68 37.75 49.35
N GLY A 28 32.59 38.40 48.91
CA GLY A 28 32.53 39.77 48.31
C GLY A 28 31.91 39.85 46.90
N ASP A 29 31.24 40.91 46.43
CA ASP A 29 30.56 42.09 47.01
C ASP A 29 29.73 42.77 45.87
N ALA A 30 28.66 43.48 46.26
CA ALA A 30 27.97 44.65 45.65
C ALA A 30 27.61 44.78 44.14
N GLY A 31 26.38 45.28 43.88
CA GLY A 31 26.02 46.05 42.67
C GLY A 31 24.51 46.22 42.40
N GLN A 32 23.90 47.29 42.93
CA GLN A 32 22.50 47.71 42.71
C GLN A 32 22.20 48.24 41.27
N PRO A 33 20.91 48.35 40.87
CA PRO A 33 20.47 48.96 39.62
C PRO A 33 19.91 50.40 39.77
N LEU A 34 20.06 51.21 38.73
CA LEU A 34 19.37 52.48 38.42
C LEU A 34 19.37 52.59 36.88
N GLY A 35 18.36 53.03 36.12
CA GLY A 35 17.06 53.64 36.35
C GLY A 35 16.67 54.37 35.05
N GLU A 36 15.40 54.24 34.63
CA GLU A 36 14.60 55.17 33.79
C GLU A 36 15.08 55.38 32.31
N ASP A 37 14.23 55.56 31.28
CA ASP A 37 13.03 56.39 31.24
C ASP A 37 12.24 56.25 29.91
N GLN A 38 10.93 56.58 29.94
CA GLN A 38 9.98 56.99 28.86
C GLN A 38 9.59 55.99 27.75
N GLY A 39 8.34 55.86 27.29
CA GLY A 39 7.10 56.62 27.45
C GLY A 39 6.00 55.95 26.59
N GLY A 40 4.73 56.19 26.94
CA GLY A 40 3.57 55.43 26.48
C GLY A 40 3.02 55.69 25.06
N VAL A 41 2.17 54.74 24.66
CA VAL A 41 1.16 54.70 23.56
C VAL A 41 0.12 55.84 23.80
N PRO A 42 -0.55 56.51 22.81
CA PRO A 42 -1.56 55.86 21.94
C PRO A 42 -2.00 56.48 20.58
N ASP A 43 -2.60 55.60 19.77
CA ASP A 43 -3.81 55.70 18.91
C ASP A 43 -3.97 56.67 17.70
N ASP A 44 -4.46 56.04 16.63
CA ASP A 44 -5.49 56.46 15.66
C ASP A 44 -5.19 57.31 14.39
N ARG A 45 -5.75 56.79 13.27
CA ARG A 45 -6.33 57.47 12.08
C ARG A 45 -5.58 57.67 10.74
N HIS A 46 -6.24 57.11 9.72
CA HIS A 46 -6.60 57.65 8.38
C HIS A 46 -5.78 57.35 7.10
N ARG A 47 -6.51 56.68 6.18
CA ARG A 47 -6.74 56.97 4.74
C ARG A 47 -5.63 56.78 3.67
N CYS A 48 -5.92 55.80 2.80
CA CYS A 48 -5.98 55.81 1.32
C CYS A 48 -5.03 56.70 0.45
N LEU A 49 -4.17 55.99 -0.31
CA LEU A 49 -3.81 56.11 -1.77
C LEU A 49 -3.08 57.38 -2.28
N PRO A 50 -2.35 57.36 -3.45
CA PRO A 50 -2.26 56.32 -4.51
C PRO A 50 -0.86 56.03 -5.17
N ALA A 51 -0.86 54.95 -5.99
CA ALA A 51 -0.28 54.75 -7.35
C ALA A 51 1.16 54.22 -7.65
N ALA A 52 1.16 53.37 -8.71
CA ALA A 52 2.21 52.83 -9.61
C ALA A 52 3.04 51.63 -9.09
N GLY A 53 3.17 50.47 -9.74
CA GLY A 53 2.72 49.99 -11.06
C GLY A 53 3.74 48.99 -11.61
N ALA A 54 3.47 47.68 -11.54
CA ALA A 54 4.13 46.66 -12.37
C ALA A 54 3.27 45.39 -12.45
N ARG A 55 2.64 45.17 -13.61
CA ARG A 55 1.84 44.00 -13.92
C ARG A 55 2.76 42.86 -14.38
N TRP A 56 2.52 41.65 -13.87
CA TRP A 56 3.05 40.41 -14.44
C TRP A 56 2.48 40.14 -15.85
N PRO A 57 3.28 39.57 -16.78
CA PRO A 57 2.80 39.22 -18.11
C PRO A 57 1.99 37.92 -18.10
N PRO A 58 0.98 37.75 -18.98
CA PRO A 58 0.31 36.47 -19.17
C PRO A 58 1.16 35.49 -20.01
N PRO A 59 0.98 34.16 -19.87
CA PRO A 59 1.74 33.18 -20.63
C PRO A 59 1.37 33.19 -22.11
N GLY A 60 2.40 33.18 -22.96
CA GLY A 60 2.30 33.26 -24.41
C GLY A 60 1.70 32.01 -25.06
N ALA A 61 0.73 32.24 -25.94
CA ALA A 61 0.19 31.26 -26.87
C ALA A 61 1.14 31.08 -28.07
N ALA A 62 1.56 29.84 -28.34
CA ALA A 62 2.28 29.48 -29.56
C ALA A 62 1.30 29.36 -30.73
N ALA A 63 1.63 30.03 -31.83
CA ALA A 63 0.83 30.16 -33.04
C ALA A 63 0.86 28.91 -33.93
N LEU A 64 -0.30 28.53 -34.47
CA LEU A 64 -0.46 27.59 -35.59
C LEU A 64 -0.33 28.34 -36.94
N PRO A 65 0.16 27.70 -38.03
CA PRO A 65 0.34 28.38 -39.31
C PRO A 65 -0.99 28.60 -40.04
N ARG A 66 -1.14 29.80 -40.62
CA ARG A 66 -2.30 30.22 -41.42
C ARG A 66 -2.26 29.61 -42.84
N ARG A 67 -3.41 29.12 -43.32
CA ARG A 67 -3.69 28.87 -44.75
C ARG A 67 -4.35 30.10 -45.40
N PRO A 68 -4.16 30.33 -46.70
CA PRO A 68 -4.73 31.50 -47.40
C PRO A 68 -6.21 31.30 -47.78
N PRO A 69 -6.94 32.37 -48.11
CA PRO A 69 -8.37 32.31 -48.36
C PRO A 69 -8.67 32.08 -49.85
N ASP A 70 -9.73 31.33 -50.16
CA ASP A 70 -10.57 31.66 -51.31
C ASP A 70 -11.96 31.00 -51.29
N ARG A 71 -12.96 31.85 -51.51
CA ARG A 71 -14.26 31.67 -52.20
C ARG A 71 -15.29 30.67 -51.65
N LEU A 72 -16.32 31.26 -51.05
CA LEU A 72 -17.68 30.71 -50.94
C LEU A 72 -18.37 30.69 -52.32
N VAL A 73 -18.78 29.51 -52.78
CA VAL A 73 -19.95 29.33 -53.66
C VAL A 73 -20.70 28.09 -53.19
N GLY A 74 -22.01 28.22 -53.03
CA GLY A 74 -22.89 27.22 -52.43
C GLY A 74 -23.04 25.93 -53.23
N GLY A 75 -23.36 24.86 -52.50
CA GLY A 75 -23.76 23.58 -53.07
C GLY A 75 -24.06 22.57 -51.98
N ARG A 76 -25.35 22.21 -51.81
CA ARG A 76 -25.77 21.07 -50.99
C ARG A 76 -25.12 19.80 -51.52
N LEU A 77 -24.32 19.09 -50.71
CA LEU A 77 -23.83 17.76 -51.04
C LEU A 77 -24.21 16.74 -49.96
N ARG A 78 -24.82 15.66 -50.45
CA ARG A 78 -25.48 14.57 -49.72
C ARG A 78 -24.46 13.64 -49.08
N LEU A 79 -24.75 13.17 -47.87
CA LEU A 79 -24.00 12.09 -47.20
C LEU A 79 -24.28 10.72 -47.88
N PRO A 80 -23.27 9.84 -48.05
CA PRO A 80 -23.45 8.54 -48.67
C PRO A 80 -24.09 7.52 -47.72
N ARG A 81 -25.00 6.71 -48.27
CA ARG A 81 -25.71 5.61 -47.61
C ARG A 81 -24.79 4.42 -47.37
N ARG A 82 -24.86 3.82 -46.16
CA ARG A 82 -24.27 2.50 -45.85
C ARG A 82 -24.99 1.39 -46.64
N PRO A 83 -24.29 0.32 -47.08
CA PRO A 83 -24.91 -0.77 -47.82
C PRO A 83 -25.69 -1.72 -46.89
N ALA A 84 -26.81 -2.22 -47.43
CA ALA A 84 -27.78 -3.07 -46.76
C ALA A 84 -27.30 -4.52 -46.57
N ARG A 85 -27.64 -5.14 -45.44
CA ARG A 85 -27.55 -6.60 -45.23
C ARG A 85 -28.80 -7.29 -45.79
N PRO A 86 -28.68 -8.49 -46.39
CA PRO A 86 -29.81 -9.18 -47.01
C PRO A 86 -30.74 -9.80 -45.96
N ARG A 87 -32.05 -9.68 -46.19
CA ARG A 87 -33.12 -10.38 -45.46
C ARG A 87 -33.55 -11.61 -46.25
N CYS A 88 -33.75 -12.72 -45.54
CA CYS A 88 -34.54 -13.89 -45.95
C CYS A 88 -35.29 -14.46 -44.73
N PRO A 89 -36.37 -15.24 -44.90
CA PRO A 89 -37.70 -14.84 -44.43
C PRO A 89 -38.28 -15.66 -43.27
N GLY A 90 -39.23 -15.02 -42.57
CA GLY A 90 -40.43 -15.57 -41.94
C GLY A 90 -40.40 -16.93 -41.22
N GLY A 91 -40.59 -16.88 -39.90
CA GLY A 91 -41.05 -18.03 -39.11
C GLY A 91 -41.61 -17.59 -37.76
N ARG A 92 -42.93 -17.43 -37.64
CA ARG A 92 -43.62 -17.23 -36.37
C ARG A 92 -43.48 -18.51 -35.53
N ARG A 93 -42.89 -18.43 -34.33
CA ARG A 93 -43.15 -19.39 -33.25
C ARG A 93 -43.29 -18.64 -31.93
N ARG A 94 -44.45 -18.85 -31.29
CA ARG A 94 -44.73 -18.49 -29.90
C ARG A 94 -43.65 -19.13 -29.03
N ALA A 95 -42.98 -18.35 -28.18
CA ALA A 95 -42.21 -18.86 -27.07
C ALA A 95 -43.11 -18.85 -25.84
N GLU A 96 -43.50 -20.04 -25.40
CA GLU A 96 -44.17 -20.29 -24.14
C GLU A 96 -43.25 -19.86 -22.98
N ARG A 97 -43.81 -19.13 -22.01
CA ARG A 97 -43.17 -18.90 -20.71
C ARG A 97 -43.10 -20.24 -20.00
N HIS A 98 -41.90 -20.81 -19.91
CA HIS A 98 -41.60 -21.81 -18.89
C HIS A 98 -41.00 -21.10 -17.69
N GLU A 99 -41.85 -20.85 -16.70
CA GLU A 99 -41.43 -20.62 -15.31
C GLU A 99 -40.66 -21.87 -14.86
N ARG A 100 -39.37 -21.72 -14.57
CA ARG A 100 -38.60 -22.77 -13.91
C ARG A 100 -38.84 -22.66 -12.41
N PRO A 101 -39.28 -23.73 -11.71
CA PRO A 101 -39.45 -23.71 -10.26
C PRO A 101 -38.10 -23.51 -9.58
N GLY A 102 -38.10 -22.75 -8.48
CA GLY A 102 -36.94 -22.45 -7.66
C GLY A 102 -36.13 -23.70 -7.33
N ARG A 103 -34.88 -23.73 -7.80
CA ARG A 103 -33.90 -24.74 -7.39
C ARG A 103 -33.41 -24.36 -6.00
N ARG A 104 -33.67 -25.25 -5.06
CA ARG A 104 -33.03 -25.28 -3.75
C ARG A 104 -31.51 -25.29 -3.96
N HIS A 105 -30.80 -24.27 -3.49
CA HIS A 105 -29.36 -24.38 -3.24
C HIS A 105 -29.19 -25.22 -1.98
N VAL A 106 -28.99 -26.53 -2.18
CA VAL A 106 -28.33 -27.36 -1.19
C VAL A 106 -26.84 -27.15 -1.44
N SER A 107 -26.15 -26.66 -0.42
CA SER A 107 -24.73 -26.32 -0.40
C SER A 107 -23.87 -27.47 -0.92
N SER A 108 -23.29 -27.31 -2.11
CA SER A 108 -22.12 -28.08 -2.53
C SER A 108 -20.87 -27.38 -2.02
N ALA A 109 -19.90 -28.15 -1.55
CA ALA A 109 -18.56 -27.67 -1.20
C ALA A 109 -17.98 -26.84 -2.36
N GLY A 110 -17.83 -25.52 -2.18
CA GLY A 110 -17.25 -24.65 -3.21
C GLY A 110 -17.55 -23.16 -3.12
N ASP A 111 -18.74 -22.74 -2.65
CA ASP A 111 -19.08 -21.32 -2.63
C ASP A 111 -18.51 -20.63 -1.39
N ARG A 112 -17.52 -19.76 -1.58
CA ARG A 112 -16.98 -18.87 -0.54
C ARG A 112 -18.06 -17.86 -0.16
N VAL A 113 -18.09 -17.46 1.11
CA VAL A 113 -18.89 -16.31 1.55
C VAL A 113 -18.44 -15.09 0.78
N ARG A 114 -19.35 -14.41 0.08
CA ARG A 114 -19.06 -13.20 -0.66
C ARG A 114 -19.38 -11.98 0.18
N ALA A 115 -18.56 -10.95 0.04
CA ALA A 115 -18.72 -9.70 0.75
C ALA A 115 -18.58 -8.48 -0.16
N ALA A 116 -19.24 -7.40 0.28
CA ALA A 116 -19.05 -6.06 -0.24
C ALA A 116 -18.48 -5.14 0.84
N VAL A 117 -17.55 -4.27 0.45
CA VAL A 117 -17.05 -3.20 1.30
C VAL A 117 -17.62 -1.88 0.80
N VAL A 118 -18.30 -1.15 1.68
CA VAL A 118 -18.91 0.15 1.41
C VAL A 118 -18.25 1.19 2.30
N SER A 119 -17.53 2.13 1.70
CA SER A 119 -16.92 3.25 2.41
C SER A 119 -17.79 4.49 2.25
N VAL A 120 -18.20 5.08 3.37
CA VAL A 120 -19.08 6.25 3.42
C VAL A 120 -18.26 7.48 3.78
N GLY A 121 -18.26 8.46 2.89
CA GLY A 121 -17.60 9.76 3.08
C GLY A 121 -17.43 10.51 1.76
N SER A 122 -17.90 11.74 1.69
CA SER A 122 -17.83 12.58 0.48
C SER A 122 -16.39 12.90 0.06
N GLU A 123 -15.46 13.01 1.01
CA GLU A 123 -14.03 13.22 0.80
C GLU A 123 -13.36 12.11 -0.02
N LEU A 124 -13.90 10.88 0.04
CA LEU A 124 -13.45 9.76 -0.78
C LEU A 124 -13.83 9.97 -2.25
N LEU A 125 -15.02 10.52 -2.51
CA LEU A 125 -15.50 10.80 -3.86
C LEU A 125 -14.86 12.05 -4.47
N LEU A 126 -14.50 13.03 -3.63
CA LEU A 126 -13.77 14.23 -4.04
C LEU A 126 -12.28 13.94 -4.32
N GLY A 127 -11.77 12.80 -3.85
CA GLY A 127 -10.36 12.42 -3.99
C GLY A 127 -9.44 13.12 -2.99
N ASP A 128 -10.00 13.74 -1.94
CA ASP A 128 -9.25 14.38 -0.86
C ASP A 128 -8.58 13.33 0.03
N LEU A 129 -9.16 12.14 0.12
CA LEU A 129 -8.64 11.01 0.89
C LEU A 129 -8.61 9.74 0.03
N THR A 130 -7.50 9.00 0.10
CA THR A 130 -7.42 7.65 -0.46
C THR A 130 -8.08 6.65 0.48
N ASP A 131 -8.96 5.82 -0.04
CA ASP A 131 -9.63 4.78 0.74
C ASP A 131 -8.70 3.60 1.12
N THR A 132 -7.91 3.83 2.16
CA THR A 132 -7.04 2.79 2.72
C THR A 132 -7.80 1.78 3.59
N ASN A 133 -9.00 2.13 4.06
CA ASN A 133 -9.84 1.26 4.88
C ASN A 133 -10.38 0.11 4.05
N ALA A 134 -10.89 0.37 2.85
CA ALA A 134 -11.40 -0.70 1.99
C ALA A 134 -10.29 -1.69 1.59
N THR A 135 -9.08 -1.18 1.35
CA THR A 135 -7.89 -2.02 1.12
C THR A 135 -7.60 -2.92 2.33
N TRP A 136 -7.61 -2.35 3.55
CA TRP A 136 -7.36 -3.10 4.78
C TRP A 136 -8.44 -4.15 5.06
N LEU A 137 -9.72 -3.76 4.96
CA LEU A 137 -10.87 -4.65 5.16
C LEU A 137 -10.84 -5.83 4.20
N SER A 138 -10.52 -5.58 2.92
CA SER A 138 -10.49 -6.66 1.92
C SER A 138 -9.42 -7.69 2.18
N ARG A 139 -8.24 -7.22 2.61
CA ARG A 139 -7.16 -8.10 3.03
C ARG A 139 -7.61 -8.97 4.21
N ARG A 140 -8.18 -8.36 5.25
CA ARG A 140 -8.63 -9.11 6.44
C ARG A 140 -9.77 -10.09 6.12
N LEU A 141 -10.76 -9.68 5.34
CA LEU A 141 -11.83 -10.57 4.86
C LEU A 141 -11.27 -11.77 4.10
N THR A 142 -10.31 -11.54 3.21
CA THR A 142 -9.64 -12.62 2.45
C THR A 142 -8.89 -13.58 3.37
N GLU A 143 -8.19 -13.08 4.40
CA GLU A 143 -7.49 -13.89 5.41
C GLU A 143 -8.46 -14.76 6.23
N HIS A 144 -9.74 -14.38 6.29
CA HIS A 144 -10.82 -15.14 6.93
C HIS A 144 -11.67 -15.96 5.95
N GLY A 145 -11.19 -16.18 4.71
CA GLY A 145 -11.85 -17.04 3.73
C GLY A 145 -13.02 -16.40 2.97
N VAL A 146 -13.32 -15.13 3.24
CA VAL A 146 -14.36 -14.36 2.55
C VAL A 146 -13.85 -13.83 1.21
N GLU A 147 -14.66 -13.92 0.17
CA GLU A 147 -14.37 -13.34 -1.14
C GLU A 147 -14.98 -11.94 -1.24
N VAL A 148 -14.15 -10.91 -1.45
CA VAL A 148 -14.67 -9.55 -1.65
C VAL A 148 -14.96 -9.33 -3.13
N VAL A 149 -16.23 -9.21 -3.49
CA VAL A 149 -16.68 -9.07 -4.88
C VAL A 149 -17.03 -7.63 -5.27
N HIS A 150 -17.27 -6.76 -4.28
CA HIS A 150 -17.61 -5.36 -4.51
C HIS A 150 -16.88 -4.41 -3.56
N HIS A 151 -16.39 -3.31 -4.12
CA HIS A 151 -15.97 -2.10 -3.42
C HIS A 151 -16.85 -0.94 -3.88
N LEU A 152 -17.37 -0.17 -2.94
CA LEU A 152 -18.18 0.99 -3.24
C LEU A 152 -17.83 2.14 -2.31
N ALA A 153 -17.47 3.29 -2.87
CA ALA A 153 -17.44 4.55 -2.14
C ALA A 153 -18.78 5.26 -2.36
N VAL A 154 -19.41 5.73 -1.28
CA VAL A 154 -20.69 6.44 -1.31
C VAL A 154 -20.54 7.74 -0.52
N GLY A 155 -21.04 8.85 -1.07
CA GLY A 155 -21.07 10.12 -0.35
C GLY A 155 -22.11 10.12 0.77
N ASP A 156 -22.13 11.19 1.55
CA ASP A 156 -22.97 11.35 2.73
C ASP A 156 -24.44 11.65 2.37
N ASP A 157 -25.09 10.69 1.71
CA ASP A 157 -26.47 10.78 1.21
C ASP A 157 -27.25 9.50 1.55
N VAL A 158 -28.34 9.67 2.30
CA VAL A 158 -29.16 8.57 2.82
C VAL A 158 -29.72 7.70 1.69
N ASP A 159 -30.33 8.32 0.68
CA ASP A 159 -31.04 7.61 -0.38
C ASP A 159 -30.07 6.80 -1.25
N ARG A 160 -28.90 7.36 -1.54
CA ARG A 160 -27.83 6.66 -2.27
C ARG A 160 -27.34 5.46 -1.47
N LEU A 161 -27.04 5.64 -0.18
CA LEU A 161 -26.55 4.54 0.66
C LEU A 161 -27.61 3.43 0.81
N VAL A 162 -28.89 3.78 0.97
CA VAL A 162 -30.01 2.82 0.98
C VAL A 162 -30.06 2.02 -0.33
N ALA A 163 -30.02 2.70 -1.48
CA ALA A 163 -30.07 2.04 -2.78
C ALA A 163 -28.87 1.10 -2.98
N SER A 164 -27.68 1.54 -2.59
CA SER A 164 -26.45 0.75 -2.67
C SER A 164 -26.51 -0.51 -1.80
N VAL A 165 -26.92 -0.38 -0.53
CA VAL A 165 -27.02 -1.51 0.40
C VAL A 165 -28.05 -2.52 -0.07
N ARG A 166 -29.21 -2.07 -0.57
CA ARG A 166 -30.24 -2.97 -1.12
C ARG A 166 -29.80 -3.70 -2.38
N TRP A 167 -29.07 -3.01 -3.26
CA TRP A 167 -28.47 -3.65 -4.43
C TRP A 167 -27.46 -4.72 -4.01
N LEU A 168 -26.53 -4.38 -3.11
CA LEU A 168 -25.51 -5.32 -2.62
C LEU A 168 -26.12 -6.52 -1.88
N ALA A 169 -27.21 -6.32 -1.11
CA ALA A 169 -27.90 -7.40 -0.41
C ALA A 169 -28.52 -8.45 -1.34
N ALA A 170 -28.66 -8.16 -2.64
CA ALA A 170 -29.05 -9.16 -3.63
C ALA A 170 -27.87 -9.99 -4.17
N GLU A 171 -26.63 -9.53 -3.96
CA GLU A 171 -25.42 -10.06 -4.59
C GLU A 171 -24.49 -10.79 -3.60
N VAL A 172 -24.51 -10.41 -2.31
CA VAL A 172 -23.55 -10.89 -1.30
C VAL A 172 -24.21 -11.30 0.02
N GLU A 173 -23.51 -12.15 0.77
CA GLU A 173 -23.93 -12.62 2.09
C GLU A 173 -23.50 -11.68 3.23
N LEU A 174 -22.47 -10.84 3.01
CA LEU A 174 -21.96 -9.85 3.98
C LEU A 174 -21.70 -8.48 3.35
N ILE A 175 -22.14 -7.41 4.01
CA ILE A 175 -21.79 -6.02 3.67
C ILE A 175 -21.09 -5.38 4.87
N LEU A 176 -19.85 -4.92 4.70
CA LEU A 176 -19.16 -4.09 5.68
C LEU A 176 -19.25 -2.63 5.26
N VAL A 177 -19.86 -1.81 6.13
CA VAL A 177 -20.01 -0.37 5.92
C VAL A 177 -19.08 0.37 6.86
N GLY A 178 -18.10 1.09 6.32
CA GLY A 178 -17.15 1.91 7.09
C GLY A 178 -17.43 3.39 6.92
N GLY A 179 -17.65 4.12 8.02
CA GLY A 179 -17.86 5.58 7.99
C GLY A 179 -19.31 6.02 8.26
N GLY A 180 -19.50 7.33 8.42
CA GLY A 180 -20.80 7.97 8.66
C GLY A 180 -21.49 7.59 9.99
N LEU A 181 -20.72 7.20 11.01
CA LEU A 181 -21.21 6.82 12.36
C LEU A 181 -20.90 7.86 13.45
N GLY A 182 -20.29 8.98 13.10
CA GLY A 182 -20.04 10.07 14.03
C GLY A 182 -21.32 10.83 14.43
N PRO A 183 -21.16 11.97 15.10
CA PRO A 183 -22.25 12.77 15.63
C PRO A 183 -22.71 13.92 14.69
N THR A 184 -22.09 14.12 13.54
CA THR A 184 -22.38 15.28 12.66
C THR A 184 -23.55 15.01 11.72
N ALA A 185 -24.02 16.03 11.01
CA ALA A 185 -25.23 15.93 10.19
C ALA A 185 -25.02 15.13 8.89
N ASP A 186 -23.78 15.06 8.43
CA ASP A 186 -23.28 14.22 7.34
C ASP A 186 -23.06 12.75 7.77
N ASP A 187 -23.07 12.42 9.07
CA ASP A 187 -23.05 11.03 9.53
C ASP A 187 -24.41 10.33 9.38
N VAL A 188 -24.69 9.86 8.15
CA VAL A 188 -26.00 9.34 7.72
C VAL A 188 -26.13 7.82 7.74
N THR A 189 -25.08 7.08 8.11
CA THR A 189 -25.03 5.61 7.95
C THR A 189 -26.07 4.89 8.80
N ARG A 190 -26.35 5.34 10.04
CA ARG A 190 -27.38 4.73 10.90
C ARG A 190 -28.76 4.82 10.26
N GLU A 191 -29.13 6.02 9.84
CA GLU A 191 -30.40 6.35 9.22
C GLU A 191 -30.61 5.55 7.93
N ALA A 192 -29.58 5.51 7.08
CA ALA A 192 -29.62 4.74 5.83
C ALA A 192 -29.75 3.23 6.07
N LEU A 193 -28.99 2.66 7.01
CA LEU A 193 -29.05 1.22 7.28
C LEU A 193 -30.37 0.80 7.95
N ALA A 194 -30.93 1.64 8.81
CA ALA A 194 -32.28 1.45 9.33
C ALA A 194 -33.33 1.41 8.21
N ALA A 195 -33.29 2.39 7.30
CA ALA A 195 -34.19 2.46 6.16
C ALA A 195 -34.01 1.30 5.17
N ALA A 196 -32.76 0.88 4.92
CA ALA A 196 -32.46 -0.26 4.06
C ALA A 196 -33.05 -1.56 4.62
N ALA A 197 -32.95 -1.76 5.93
CA ALA A 197 -33.50 -2.91 6.65
C ALA A 197 -35.03 -2.83 6.89
N GLY A 198 -35.65 -1.68 6.63
CA GLY A 198 -37.07 -1.43 6.94
C GLY A 198 -37.35 -1.36 8.44
N ARG A 199 -36.41 -0.82 9.23
CA ARG A 199 -36.48 -0.72 10.69
C ARG A 199 -36.40 0.74 11.13
N GLU A 200 -36.97 1.03 12.30
CA GLU A 200 -36.81 2.33 12.95
C GLU A 200 -35.48 2.40 13.73
N LEU A 201 -35.00 3.61 14.00
CA LEU A 201 -33.91 3.82 14.96
C LEU A 201 -34.48 3.81 16.38
N VAL A 202 -33.80 3.10 17.27
CA VAL A 202 -34.13 3.03 18.70
C VAL A 202 -32.96 3.54 19.52
N HIS A 203 -33.30 4.22 20.62
CA HIS A 203 -32.32 4.63 21.61
C HIS A 203 -31.85 3.42 22.42
N ASP A 204 -30.53 3.31 22.59
CA ASP A 204 -29.90 2.33 23.46
C ASP A 204 -29.34 3.04 24.71
N PRO A 205 -29.97 2.87 25.88
CA PRO A 205 -29.51 3.49 27.12
C PRO A 205 -28.08 3.10 27.51
N GLN A 206 -27.65 1.87 27.19
CA GLN A 206 -26.30 1.41 27.53
C GLN A 206 -25.25 2.14 26.69
N LEU A 207 -25.54 2.36 25.39
CA LEU A 207 -24.65 3.14 24.52
C LEU A 207 -24.55 4.61 24.96
N GLU A 208 -25.65 5.20 25.44
CA GLU A 208 -25.63 6.54 26.01
C GLU A 208 -24.78 6.59 27.29
N GLU A 209 -24.97 5.64 28.21
CA GLU A 209 -24.17 5.57 29.43
C GLU A 209 -22.67 5.41 29.14
N ASP A 210 -22.32 4.55 28.19
CA ASP A 210 -20.93 4.36 27.74
C ASP A 210 -20.34 5.65 27.16
N LEU A 211 -21.13 6.37 26.35
CA LEU A 211 -20.73 7.64 25.76
C LEU A 211 -20.53 8.72 26.83
N VAL A 212 -21.47 8.88 27.75
CA VAL A 212 -21.38 9.82 28.88
C VAL A 212 -20.15 9.53 29.74
N ARG A 213 -19.93 8.26 30.09
CA ARG A 213 -18.74 7.83 30.87
C ARG A 213 -17.45 8.17 30.14
N ARG A 214 -17.41 7.98 28.82
CA ARG A 214 -16.23 8.30 28.01
C ARG A 214 -15.95 9.80 27.97
N PHE A 215 -16.95 10.64 27.77
CA PHE A 215 -16.77 12.11 27.82
C PHE A 215 -16.32 12.60 29.20
N ALA A 216 -16.88 12.02 30.28
CA ALA A 216 -16.46 12.31 31.64
C ALA A 216 -14.99 11.91 31.88
N ALA A 217 -14.57 10.72 31.42
CA ALA A 217 -13.19 10.26 31.54
C ALA A 217 -12.17 11.12 30.77
N MET A 218 -12.62 11.82 29.72
CA MET A 218 -11.80 12.78 28.96
C MET A 218 -11.79 14.19 29.57
N ASP A 219 -12.51 14.43 30.66
CA ASP A 219 -12.77 15.77 31.24
C ASP A 219 -13.31 16.77 30.19
N ARG A 220 -14.23 16.29 29.35
CA ARG A 220 -14.84 17.08 28.28
C ARG A 220 -16.35 17.13 28.41
N ARG A 221 -16.92 18.32 28.24
CA ARG A 221 -18.36 18.47 28.07
C ARG A 221 -18.82 17.80 26.77
N MET A 222 -19.76 16.87 26.87
CA MET A 222 -20.41 16.24 25.73
C MET A 222 -21.39 17.23 25.06
N ALA A 223 -21.30 17.36 23.73
CA ALA A 223 -22.29 18.14 22.98
C ALA A 223 -23.57 17.31 22.80
N PRO A 224 -24.78 17.91 22.82
CA PRO A 224 -26.03 17.16 22.68
C PRO A 224 -26.12 16.30 21.41
N GLN A 225 -25.49 16.75 20.31
CA GLN A 225 -25.45 16.00 19.05
C GLN A 225 -24.75 14.64 19.17
N ASN A 226 -23.84 14.45 20.13
CA ASN A 226 -23.18 13.17 20.37
C ASN A 226 -24.18 12.07 20.76
N LEU A 227 -25.30 12.42 21.40
CA LEU A 227 -26.32 11.45 21.80
C LEU A 227 -26.92 10.70 20.60
N ARG A 228 -26.83 11.24 19.37
CA ARG A 228 -27.24 10.53 18.15
C ARG A 228 -26.48 9.22 17.96
N GLN A 229 -25.26 9.11 18.49
CA GLN A 229 -24.45 7.90 18.42
C GLN A 229 -25.00 6.76 19.30
N ALA A 230 -25.93 7.03 20.22
CA ALA A 230 -26.65 6.03 21.02
C ALA A 230 -27.93 5.52 20.36
N TRP A 231 -28.22 5.92 19.11
CA TRP A 231 -29.37 5.42 18.36
C TRP A 231 -28.90 4.42 17.30
N ILE A 232 -29.46 3.22 17.30
CA ILE A 232 -29.14 2.16 16.33
C ILE A 232 -30.42 1.57 15.73
N PRO A 233 -30.37 0.90 14.57
CA PRO A 233 -31.54 0.25 14.01
C PRO A 233 -32.15 -0.77 14.98
N ALA A 234 -33.47 -0.83 15.08
CA ALA A 234 -34.17 -1.76 15.95
C ALA A 234 -33.72 -3.22 15.71
N GLY A 235 -33.43 -3.96 16.77
CA GLY A 235 -32.95 -5.35 16.67
C GLY A 235 -31.56 -5.50 16.05
N ALA A 236 -30.78 -4.42 15.93
CA ALA A 236 -29.35 -4.51 15.65
C ALA A 236 -28.58 -4.89 16.93
N ARG A 237 -27.48 -5.64 16.78
CA ARG A 237 -26.53 -5.93 17.86
C ARG A 237 -25.47 -4.84 17.87
N ALA A 238 -25.41 -4.06 18.95
CA ALA A 238 -24.40 -3.02 19.12
C ALA A 238 -22.98 -3.62 19.17
N ILE A 239 -22.01 -2.89 18.62
CA ILE A 239 -20.58 -3.16 18.73
C ILE A 239 -19.97 -2.04 19.60
N PRO A 240 -19.34 -2.38 20.73
CA PRO A 240 -18.81 -1.39 21.66
C PRO A 240 -17.87 -0.37 21.00
N ALA A 241 -18.00 0.90 21.39
CA ALA A 241 -17.21 1.99 20.84
C ALA A 241 -15.77 1.98 21.37
N VAL A 242 -14.80 2.10 20.46
CA VAL A 242 -13.36 2.26 20.79
C VAL A 242 -12.99 3.74 20.87
N GLY A 243 -13.56 4.57 19.97
CA GLY A 243 -13.72 6.02 20.15
C GLY A 243 -15.10 6.35 20.70
N THR A 244 -15.79 7.32 20.10
CA THR A 244 -17.15 7.73 20.54
C THR A 244 -18.26 7.03 19.79
N ALA A 245 -18.01 6.56 18.56
CA ALA A 245 -19.02 5.94 17.70
C ALA A 245 -19.07 4.42 17.93
N PRO A 246 -20.19 3.86 18.40
CA PRO A 246 -20.40 2.43 18.39
C PRO A 246 -20.68 1.96 16.95
N GLY A 247 -20.22 0.74 16.64
CA GLY A 247 -20.67 0.03 15.45
C GLY A 247 -21.96 -0.74 15.73
N PHE A 248 -22.48 -1.43 14.72
CA PHE A 248 -23.59 -2.36 14.91
C PHE A 248 -23.68 -3.39 13.80
N HIS A 249 -24.27 -4.54 14.11
CA HIS A 249 -24.60 -5.61 13.19
C HIS A 249 -26.12 -5.76 13.06
N LEU A 250 -26.64 -5.81 11.84
CA LEU A 250 -28.03 -6.12 11.54
C LEU A 250 -28.16 -6.99 10.29
N GLU A 251 -29.36 -7.50 10.06
CA GLU A 251 -29.71 -8.21 8.83
C GLU A 251 -30.63 -7.33 7.97
N VAL A 252 -30.28 -7.21 6.70
CA VAL A 252 -31.12 -6.57 5.68
C VAL A 252 -31.90 -7.65 4.92
N PRO A 253 -33.20 -7.43 4.63
CA PRO A 253 -34.00 -8.39 3.88
C PRO A 253 -33.37 -8.80 2.55
N GLY A 254 -33.26 -10.11 2.34
CA GLY A 254 -32.71 -10.79 1.17
C GLY A 254 -33.18 -12.25 1.14
N ASN A 255 -32.74 -13.05 0.16
CA ASN A 255 -33.00 -14.50 0.15
C ASN A 255 -31.71 -15.29 -0.15
N PRO A 256 -30.94 -15.72 0.88
CA PRO A 256 -31.13 -15.48 2.32
C PRO A 256 -30.90 -14.01 2.73
N ALA A 257 -31.24 -13.65 3.98
CA ALA A 257 -30.96 -12.31 4.50
C ALA A 257 -29.45 -12.04 4.53
N THR A 258 -29.06 -10.79 4.24
CA THR A 258 -27.65 -10.38 4.17
C THR A 258 -27.22 -9.75 5.49
N HIS A 259 -26.07 -10.18 6.00
CA HIS A 259 -25.45 -9.57 7.17
C HIS A 259 -24.88 -8.20 6.79
N VAL A 260 -25.20 -7.18 7.58
CA VAL A 260 -24.63 -5.84 7.42
C VAL A 260 -23.96 -5.44 8.72
N VAL A 261 -22.69 -5.08 8.67
CA VAL A 261 -21.95 -4.58 9.84
C VAL A 261 -21.44 -3.18 9.54
N ALA A 262 -21.86 -2.23 10.38
CA ALA A 262 -21.40 -0.85 10.33
C ALA A 262 -20.29 -0.63 11.36
N VAL A 263 -19.18 -0.07 10.92
CA VAL A 263 -18.01 0.28 11.74
C VAL A 263 -17.57 1.73 11.46
N PRO A 264 -16.90 2.42 12.40
CA PRO A 264 -16.44 3.79 12.20
C PRO A 264 -15.48 3.93 11.02
N GLY A 265 -15.39 5.14 10.43
CA GLY A 265 -14.47 5.43 9.33
C GLY A 265 -13.03 5.69 9.79
N VAL A 266 -12.81 5.94 11.09
CA VAL A 266 -11.48 6.18 11.64
C VAL A 266 -10.67 4.87 11.62
N PRO A 267 -9.48 4.82 10.97
CA PRO A 267 -8.82 3.55 10.68
C PRO A 267 -8.51 2.67 11.89
N TRP A 268 -8.06 3.23 13.01
CA TRP A 268 -7.74 2.44 14.20
C TRP A 268 -9.01 1.97 14.94
N GLU A 269 -10.07 2.77 15.00
CA GLU A 269 -11.36 2.36 15.58
C GLU A 269 -11.99 1.22 14.78
N LEU A 270 -11.97 1.34 13.45
CA LEU A 270 -12.44 0.33 12.52
C LEU A 270 -11.74 -1.00 12.74
N ARG A 271 -10.40 -0.99 12.83
CA ARG A 271 -9.59 -2.20 13.00
C ARG A 271 -9.94 -2.92 14.29
N GLU A 272 -10.00 -2.20 15.40
CA GLU A 272 -10.34 -2.76 16.71
C GLU A 272 -11.77 -3.35 16.73
N GLN A 273 -12.76 -2.63 16.17
CA GLN A 273 -14.13 -3.15 16.08
C GLN A 273 -14.25 -4.34 15.13
N PHE A 274 -13.48 -4.37 14.05
CA PHE A 274 -13.42 -5.50 13.13
C PHE A 274 -12.92 -6.76 13.86
N GLU A 275 -11.80 -6.68 14.57
CA GLU A 275 -11.28 -7.83 15.33
C GLU A 275 -12.25 -8.29 16.43
N ALA A 276 -12.85 -7.34 17.16
CA ALA A 276 -13.72 -7.68 18.29
C ALA A 276 -15.06 -8.29 17.89
N ALA A 277 -15.66 -7.84 16.78
CA ALA A 277 -17.04 -8.18 16.45
C ALA A 277 -17.25 -8.77 15.05
N VAL A 278 -16.43 -8.40 14.06
CA VAL A 278 -16.57 -8.92 12.70
C VAL A 278 -15.92 -10.31 12.61
N VAL A 279 -14.71 -10.51 13.13
CA VAL A 279 -14.00 -11.79 13.07
C VAL A 279 -14.80 -12.98 13.64
N PRO A 280 -15.48 -12.87 14.81
CA PRO A 280 -16.35 -13.93 15.29
C PRO A 280 -17.48 -14.27 14.30
N LEU A 281 -18.13 -13.25 13.72
CA LEU A 281 -19.17 -13.44 12.70
C LEU A 281 -18.60 -14.12 11.44
N LEU A 282 -17.40 -13.74 10.99
CA LEU A 282 -16.77 -14.39 9.83
C LEU A 282 -16.54 -15.88 10.10
N THR A 283 -16.13 -16.23 11.32
CA THR A 283 -15.90 -17.63 11.73
C THR A 283 -17.19 -18.44 11.65
N GLU A 284 -18.31 -17.85 12.07
CA GLU A 284 -19.65 -18.46 11.96
C GLU A 284 -20.06 -18.64 10.48
N LEU A 285 -19.86 -17.61 9.66
CA LEU A 285 -20.26 -17.61 8.24
C LEU A 285 -19.43 -18.56 7.37
N THR A 286 -18.13 -18.65 7.61
CA THR A 286 -17.21 -19.46 6.78
C THR A 286 -16.99 -20.86 7.33
N GLY A 287 -17.60 -21.20 8.47
CA GLY A 287 -17.44 -22.50 9.12
C GLY A 287 -16.05 -22.72 9.73
N GLY A 288 -15.30 -21.65 9.99
CA GLY A 288 -14.01 -21.68 10.68
C GLY A 288 -12.82 -22.19 9.87
N GLY A 289 -12.90 -22.21 8.53
CA GLY A 289 -11.76 -22.51 7.68
C GLY A 289 -10.62 -21.51 7.84
N VAL A 290 -9.38 -21.99 7.71
CA VAL A 290 -8.17 -21.16 7.69
C VAL A 290 -7.80 -20.86 6.24
N THR A 291 -7.48 -19.59 5.95
CA THR A 291 -6.95 -19.17 4.66
C THR A 291 -5.50 -18.70 4.82
N LEU A 292 -4.62 -19.14 3.92
CA LEU A 292 -3.23 -18.68 3.81
C LEU A 292 -2.97 -18.24 2.39
N THR A 293 -2.35 -17.08 2.22
CA THR A 293 -1.79 -16.69 0.93
C THR A 293 -0.29 -16.92 0.95
N ARG A 294 0.21 -17.78 0.06
CA ARG A 294 1.63 -17.90 -0.25
C ARG A 294 1.99 -16.94 -1.37
N VAL A 295 3.09 -16.21 -1.23
CA VAL A 295 3.50 -15.21 -2.23
C VAL A 295 4.84 -15.62 -2.83
N LEU A 296 4.93 -15.80 -4.14
CA LEU A 296 6.21 -16.00 -4.81
C LEU A 296 6.62 -14.71 -5.51
N HIS A 297 7.81 -14.23 -5.20
CA HIS A 297 8.38 -13.03 -5.80
C HIS A 297 9.11 -13.41 -7.08
N VAL A 298 8.68 -12.88 -8.23
CA VAL A 298 9.23 -13.21 -9.54
C VAL A 298 9.87 -11.96 -10.17
N ALA A 299 11.16 -12.07 -10.46
CA ALA A 299 11.93 -11.02 -11.14
C ALA A 299 12.23 -11.40 -12.60
N GLY A 300 12.49 -10.38 -13.42
CA GLY A 300 12.98 -10.57 -14.79
C GLY A 300 11.94 -10.97 -15.84
N ARG A 301 10.68 -11.24 -15.45
CA ARG A 301 9.58 -11.67 -16.34
C ARG A 301 8.40 -10.71 -16.32
N GLY A 302 7.66 -10.68 -17.42
CA GLY A 302 6.40 -9.93 -17.53
C GLY A 302 5.22 -10.75 -17.01
N GLU A 303 4.14 -10.06 -16.61
CA GLU A 303 2.95 -10.70 -16.04
C GLU A 303 2.36 -11.79 -16.93
N SER A 304 2.20 -11.54 -18.23
CA SER A 304 1.64 -12.54 -19.17
C SER A 304 2.50 -13.80 -19.31
N ASP A 305 3.83 -13.65 -19.28
CA ASP A 305 4.77 -14.79 -19.33
C ASP A 305 4.70 -15.62 -18.04
N VAL A 306 4.60 -14.95 -16.89
CA VAL A 306 4.39 -15.63 -15.59
C VAL A 306 3.04 -16.34 -15.58
N ALA A 307 1.97 -15.70 -16.04
CA ALA A 307 0.63 -16.29 -16.08
C ALA A 307 0.57 -17.54 -16.96
N GLU A 308 1.12 -17.49 -18.17
CA GLU A 308 1.17 -18.62 -19.12
C GLU A 308 1.84 -19.86 -18.51
N ILE A 309 2.85 -19.66 -17.67
CA ILE A 309 3.57 -20.75 -17.00
C ILE A 309 2.81 -21.25 -15.76
N VAL A 310 2.22 -20.35 -14.98
CA VAL A 310 1.69 -20.67 -13.64
C VAL A 310 0.24 -21.16 -13.68
N GLU A 311 -0.62 -20.57 -14.51
CA GLU A 311 -2.06 -20.90 -14.56
C GLU A 311 -2.29 -22.42 -14.74
N PRO A 312 -1.65 -23.11 -15.71
CA PRO A 312 -1.87 -24.55 -15.91
C PRO A 312 -1.44 -25.43 -14.72
N LEU A 313 -0.59 -24.92 -13.82
CA LEU A 313 -0.08 -25.65 -12.65
C LEU A 313 -1.02 -25.56 -11.46
N VAL A 314 -1.86 -24.52 -11.42
CA VAL A 314 -2.80 -24.24 -10.33
C VAL A 314 -4.24 -24.59 -10.72
N ASP A 315 -4.56 -24.58 -12.02
CA ASP A 315 -5.87 -24.97 -12.54
C ASP A 315 -6.34 -26.32 -11.98
N GLY A 316 -7.59 -26.34 -11.50
CA GLY A 316 -8.20 -27.53 -10.90
C GLY A 316 -7.74 -27.84 -9.47
N SER A 317 -6.96 -26.96 -8.83
CA SER A 317 -6.59 -27.13 -7.42
C SER A 317 -7.72 -26.67 -6.49
N ASP A 318 -8.42 -27.62 -5.89
CA ASP A 318 -9.55 -27.34 -4.99
C ASP A 318 -9.17 -26.40 -3.83
N GLY A 319 -10.01 -25.37 -3.64
CA GLY A 319 -9.83 -24.39 -2.56
C GLY A 319 -8.60 -23.49 -2.71
N THR A 320 -8.04 -23.39 -3.92
CA THR A 320 -6.92 -22.48 -4.24
C THR A 320 -7.35 -21.40 -5.21
N VAL A 321 -7.02 -20.15 -4.89
CA VAL A 321 -7.19 -18.99 -5.78
C VAL A 321 -5.82 -18.46 -6.16
N LEU A 322 -5.55 -18.44 -7.46
CA LEU A 322 -4.37 -17.81 -8.06
C LEU A 322 -4.69 -16.33 -8.37
N SER A 323 -3.80 -15.43 -7.97
CA SER A 323 -3.80 -14.05 -8.43
C SER A 323 -2.38 -13.56 -8.69
N PHE A 324 -2.26 -12.61 -9.62
CA PHE A 324 -1.00 -11.95 -9.93
C PHE A 324 -1.08 -10.50 -9.46
N LEU A 325 0.01 -10.02 -8.88
CA LEU A 325 0.16 -8.61 -8.52
C LEU A 325 1.42 -8.05 -9.17
N ALA A 326 1.23 -7.25 -10.21
CA ALA A 326 2.32 -6.53 -10.85
C ALA A 326 2.76 -5.34 -9.98
N ARG A 327 4.01 -5.35 -9.55
CA ARG A 327 4.70 -4.20 -8.99
C ARG A 327 5.58 -3.58 -10.06
N SER A 328 6.12 -2.39 -9.80
CA SER A 328 6.98 -1.71 -10.78
C SER A 328 8.20 -2.54 -11.18
N HIS A 329 8.67 -3.44 -10.32
CA HIS A 329 9.94 -4.15 -10.47
C HIS A 329 9.91 -5.67 -10.23
N GLU A 330 8.73 -6.23 -9.93
CA GLU A 330 8.52 -7.66 -9.75
C GLU A 330 7.07 -8.03 -10.06
N ILE A 331 6.81 -9.31 -10.29
CA ILE A 331 5.48 -9.90 -10.30
C ILE A 331 5.35 -10.79 -9.07
N GLN A 332 4.30 -10.59 -8.28
CA GLN A 332 3.97 -11.49 -7.18
C GLN A 332 2.93 -12.51 -7.65
N VAL A 333 3.28 -13.79 -7.55
CA VAL A 333 2.33 -14.90 -7.74
C VAL A 333 1.74 -15.24 -6.39
N ARG A 334 0.43 -15.04 -6.22
CA ARG A 334 -0.25 -15.22 -4.94
C ARG A 334 -1.17 -16.43 -5.00
N LEU A 335 -0.83 -17.45 -4.19
CA LEU A 335 -1.60 -18.68 -4.05
C LEU A 335 -2.37 -18.62 -2.74
N THR A 336 -3.65 -18.32 -2.81
CA THR A 336 -4.53 -18.25 -1.64
C THR A 336 -5.25 -19.57 -1.46
N VAL A 337 -4.91 -20.30 -0.40
CA VAL A 337 -5.40 -21.65 -0.12
C VAL A 337 -6.27 -21.63 1.13
N THR A 338 -7.46 -22.21 1.04
CA THR A 338 -8.40 -22.36 2.17
C THR A 338 -8.57 -23.83 2.56
N ALA A 339 -8.40 -24.15 3.83
CA ALA A 339 -8.57 -25.50 4.38
C ALA A 339 -9.17 -25.47 5.80
N ALA A 340 -9.45 -26.65 6.36
CA ALA A 340 -10.07 -26.77 7.69
C ALA A 340 -9.20 -26.21 8.83
N ASP A 341 -7.88 -26.33 8.72
CA ASP A 341 -6.93 -25.86 9.73
C ASP A 341 -5.60 -25.46 9.08
N ARG A 342 -4.71 -24.84 9.89
CA ARG A 342 -3.40 -24.35 9.43
C ARG A 342 -2.51 -25.46 8.86
N ALA A 343 -2.53 -26.66 9.44
CA ALA A 343 -1.70 -27.77 8.96
C ALA A 343 -2.18 -28.25 7.59
N ALA A 344 -3.50 -28.34 7.40
CA ALA A 344 -4.13 -28.69 6.14
C ALA A 344 -3.87 -27.64 5.05
N VAL A 345 -3.89 -26.35 5.38
CA VAL A 345 -3.54 -25.29 4.42
C VAL A 345 -2.09 -25.42 3.97
N LEU A 346 -1.16 -25.59 4.91
CA LEU A 346 0.27 -25.75 4.59
C LEU A 346 0.51 -26.98 3.72
N ALA A 347 -0.06 -28.13 4.10
CA ALA A 347 0.07 -29.37 3.35
C ALA A 347 -0.46 -29.28 1.90
N ARG A 348 -1.49 -28.45 1.65
CA ARG A 348 -1.98 -28.18 0.29
C ARG A 348 -1.16 -27.14 -0.46
N SER A 349 -0.74 -26.07 0.22
CA SER A 349 -0.03 -24.96 -0.43
C SER A 349 1.40 -25.32 -0.82
N GLU A 350 2.09 -26.15 -0.03
CA GLU A 350 3.51 -26.42 -0.24
C GLU A 350 3.80 -27.13 -1.58
N PRO A 351 3.09 -28.21 -1.98
CA PRO A 351 3.30 -28.83 -3.29
C PRO A 351 3.00 -27.89 -4.46
N LEU A 352 2.06 -26.96 -4.30
CA LEU A 352 1.77 -25.93 -5.31
C LEU A 352 2.94 -24.95 -5.45
N VAL A 353 3.42 -24.42 -4.33
CA VAL A 353 4.59 -23.52 -4.29
C VAL A 353 5.79 -24.18 -4.96
N GLN A 354 6.11 -25.43 -4.60
CA GLN A 354 7.25 -26.16 -5.17
C GLN A 354 7.12 -26.38 -6.68
N ARG A 355 5.92 -26.70 -7.19
CA ARG A 355 5.68 -26.84 -8.64
C ARG A 355 5.88 -25.51 -9.37
N VAL A 356 5.34 -24.42 -8.83
CA VAL A 356 5.49 -23.08 -9.41
C VAL A 356 6.94 -22.63 -9.39
N MET A 357 7.66 -22.86 -8.28
CA MET A 357 9.10 -22.58 -8.18
C MET A 357 9.90 -23.36 -9.22
N ALA A 358 9.64 -24.66 -9.37
CA ALA A 358 10.32 -25.49 -10.36
C ALA A 358 10.08 -25.00 -11.79
N ALA A 359 8.87 -24.55 -12.11
CA ALA A 359 8.51 -24.06 -13.44
C ALA A 359 9.11 -22.69 -13.77
N LEU A 360 9.13 -21.77 -12.79
CA LEU A 360 9.68 -20.42 -12.97
C LEU A 360 11.21 -20.37 -12.79
N GLY A 361 11.79 -21.38 -12.15
CA GLY A 361 13.23 -21.57 -11.98
C GLY A 361 13.91 -20.37 -11.30
N GLY A 362 15.06 -19.97 -11.85
CA GLY A 362 15.87 -18.85 -11.31
C GLY A 362 15.18 -17.48 -11.34
N SER A 363 13.99 -17.37 -11.93
CA SER A 363 13.18 -16.14 -11.92
C SER A 363 12.49 -15.92 -10.57
N VAL A 364 12.32 -16.98 -9.76
CA VAL A 364 11.82 -16.84 -8.39
C VAL A 364 12.93 -16.31 -7.51
N VAL A 365 12.67 -15.17 -6.90
CA VAL A 365 13.56 -14.47 -5.98
C VAL A 365 13.46 -15.10 -4.59
N GLY A 366 12.24 -15.23 -4.08
CA GLY A 366 11.94 -15.74 -2.75
C GLY A 366 10.44 -15.98 -2.57
N VAL A 367 10.07 -16.47 -1.39
CA VAL A 367 8.71 -16.83 -1.02
C VAL A 367 8.28 -16.14 0.27
N ASP A 368 7.02 -15.73 0.32
CA ASP A 368 6.35 -15.03 1.41
C ASP A 368 7.00 -13.69 1.76
N ASP A 369 7.76 -13.61 2.85
CA ASP A 369 8.40 -12.38 3.29
C ASP A 369 9.83 -12.21 2.71
N GLU A 370 10.26 -13.13 1.85
CA GLU A 370 11.57 -13.08 1.18
C GLU A 370 11.51 -12.27 -0.13
N ASP A 371 11.44 -10.95 0.00
CA ASP A 371 11.64 -10.03 -1.14
C ASP A 371 13.10 -10.01 -1.63
N LEU A 372 13.36 -9.30 -2.74
CA LEU A 372 14.66 -9.27 -3.40
C LEU A 372 15.79 -8.81 -2.49
N GLU A 373 15.56 -7.76 -1.72
CA GLU A 373 16.49 -7.18 -0.78
C GLU A 373 16.81 -8.15 0.35
N THR A 374 15.77 -8.76 0.92
CA THR A 374 15.90 -9.76 1.98
C THR A 374 16.74 -10.95 1.52
N VAL A 375 16.45 -11.46 0.31
CA VAL A 375 17.20 -12.58 -0.29
C VAL A 375 18.65 -12.20 -0.55
N VAL A 376 18.93 -11.03 -1.13
CA VAL A 376 20.30 -10.57 -1.39
C VAL A 376 21.09 -10.46 -0.09
N LEU A 377 20.54 -9.82 0.94
CA LEU A 377 21.22 -9.64 2.23
C LEU A 377 21.44 -10.97 2.96
N ARG A 378 20.46 -11.89 2.89
CA ARG A 378 20.61 -13.24 3.43
C ARG A 378 21.75 -13.98 2.72
N LEU A 379 21.75 -14.02 1.39
CA LEU A 379 22.77 -14.72 0.60
C LEU A 379 24.19 -14.17 0.84
N LEU A 380 24.32 -12.84 0.99
CA LEU A 380 25.57 -12.19 1.38
C LEU A 380 26.01 -12.62 2.79
N SER A 381 25.10 -12.55 3.76
CA SER A 381 25.37 -12.89 5.16
C SER A 381 25.78 -14.36 5.32
N GLU A 382 25.07 -15.29 4.67
CA GLU A 382 25.38 -16.73 4.66
C GLU A 382 26.79 -17.02 4.12
N ARG A 383 27.29 -16.17 3.21
CA ARG A 383 28.62 -16.30 2.61
C ARG A 383 29.68 -15.44 3.31
N GLY A 384 29.31 -14.68 4.34
CA GLY A 384 30.20 -13.70 4.98
C GLY A 384 30.72 -12.64 4.01
N ARG A 385 29.91 -12.25 3.02
CA ARG A 385 30.27 -11.28 1.97
C ARG A 385 29.59 -9.94 2.20
N THR A 386 30.22 -8.90 1.68
CA THR A 386 29.78 -7.50 1.84
C THR A 386 29.49 -6.81 0.51
N LEU A 387 28.72 -5.73 0.55
CA LEU A 387 28.23 -4.98 -0.60
C LEU A 387 28.40 -3.46 -0.39
N ALA A 388 28.74 -2.75 -1.45
CA ALA A 388 28.61 -1.29 -1.56
C ALA A 388 27.90 -0.87 -2.86
N THR A 389 27.31 0.34 -2.89
CA THR A 389 26.57 0.83 -4.08
C THR A 389 27.06 2.18 -4.60
N ALA A 390 27.13 2.35 -5.93
CA ALA A 390 27.34 3.64 -6.61
C ALA A 390 26.11 3.99 -7.44
N GLU A 391 25.41 5.06 -7.06
CA GLU A 391 24.09 5.37 -7.59
C GLU A 391 24.05 6.72 -8.29
N SER A 392 23.79 6.74 -9.59
CA SER A 392 23.47 7.96 -10.33
C SER A 392 21.97 8.03 -10.60
N ALA A 393 21.46 7.25 -11.56
CA ALA A 393 20.07 7.36 -12.01
C ALA A 393 19.04 7.01 -10.92
N THR A 394 19.38 6.12 -9.99
CA THR A 394 18.53 5.67 -8.88
C THR A 394 18.58 6.59 -7.66
N ALA A 395 19.55 7.51 -7.60
CA ALA A 395 19.68 8.52 -6.55
C ALA A 395 19.60 7.99 -5.10
N GLY A 396 20.12 6.78 -4.84
CA GLY A 396 20.12 6.17 -3.50
C GLY A 396 18.97 5.19 -3.25
N ASP A 397 18.11 4.93 -4.23
CA ASP A 397 17.02 3.94 -4.11
C ASP A 397 17.53 2.55 -3.71
N ILE A 398 18.64 2.07 -4.27
CA ILE A 398 19.16 0.72 -3.99
C ILE A 398 19.61 0.65 -2.52
N ALA A 399 20.44 1.61 -2.08
CA ALA A 399 20.88 1.67 -0.69
C ALA A 399 19.71 1.83 0.29
N ALA A 400 18.72 2.66 -0.04
CA ALA A 400 17.54 2.87 0.80
C ALA A 400 16.67 1.60 0.90
N ARG A 401 16.51 0.86 -0.19
CA ARG A 401 15.78 -0.42 -0.22
C ARG A 401 16.46 -1.46 0.67
N LEU A 402 17.75 -1.69 0.47
CA LEU A 402 18.54 -2.61 1.29
C LEU A 402 18.55 -2.19 2.76
N GLY A 403 18.75 -0.90 3.06
CA GLY A 403 18.83 -0.38 4.42
C GLY A 403 17.52 -0.46 5.22
N ARG A 404 16.37 -0.68 4.58
CA ARG A 404 15.08 -0.91 5.27
C ARG A 404 14.96 -2.31 5.84
N VAL A 405 15.74 -3.27 5.34
CA VAL A 405 15.71 -4.65 5.83
C VAL A 405 16.44 -4.72 7.18
N PRO A 406 15.80 -5.23 8.25
CA PRO A 406 16.46 -5.41 9.53
C PRO A 406 17.74 -6.24 9.40
N GLY A 407 18.83 -5.75 9.98
CA GLY A 407 20.14 -6.41 9.91
C GLY A 407 20.97 -6.08 8.67
N ALA A 408 20.52 -5.22 7.76
CA ALA A 408 21.26 -4.87 6.53
C ALA A 408 22.72 -4.46 6.76
N SER A 409 23.05 -3.88 7.92
CA SER A 409 24.41 -3.48 8.30
C SER A 409 25.40 -4.65 8.40
N THR A 410 24.96 -5.91 8.42
CA THR A 410 25.87 -7.07 8.38
C THR A 410 26.57 -7.23 7.03
N ALA A 411 25.94 -6.76 5.94
CA ALA A 411 26.44 -6.95 4.59
C ALA A 411 26.59 -5.63 3.81
N LEU A 412 25.69 -4.65 4.00
CA LEU A 412 25.76 -3.36 3.32
C LEU A 412 26.73 -2.42 4.07
N LEU A 413 27.91 -2.18 3.49
CA LEU A 413 28.94 -1.30 4.08
C LEU A 413 28.66 0.19 3.84
N GLY A 414 27.91 0.50 2.78
CA GLY A 414 27.56 1.87 2.42
C GLY A 414 27.43 2.05 0.92
N GLY A 415 27.49 3.30 0.48
CA GLY A 415 27.42 3.64 -0.93
C GLY A 415 27.63 5.12 -1.18
N ALA A 416 27.68 5.49 -2.45
CA ALA A 416 27.87 6.86 -2.91
C ALA A 416 26.81 7.22 -3.97
N VAL A 417 26.05 8.28 -3.71
CA VAL A 417 25.18 8.89 -4.71
C VAL A 417 26.00 9.88 -5.54
N VAL A 418 26.36 9.49 -6.76
CA VAL A 418 27.22 10.25 -7.68
C VAL A 418 26.42 10.77 -8.87
N TYR A 419 25.43 11.60 -8.56
CA TYR A 419 24.40 12.06 -9.50
C TYR A 419 24.96 12.88 -10.68
N THR A 420 26.01 13.66 -10.47
CA THR A 420 26.61 14.55 -11.48
C THR A 420 27.96 14.03 -11.98
N ALA A 421 28.40 14.47 -13.17
CA ALA A 421 29.74 14.19 -13.67
C ALA A 421 30.83 14.59 -12.66
N ARG A 422 30.68 15.77 -12.04
CA ARG A 422 31.54 16.27 -10.98
C ARG A 422 31.60 15.33 -9.78
N ALA A 423 30.45 14.86 -9.29
CA ALA A 423 30.42 13.93 -8.15
C ALA A 423 31.09 12.58 -8.48
N LYS A 424 30.93 12.08 -9.72
CA LYS A 424 31.63 10.86 -10.18
C LYS A 424 33.16 11.03 -10.10
N GLN A 425 33.68 12.21 -10.41
CA GLN A 425 35.11 12.54 -10.32
C GLN A 425 35.57 12.78 -8.88
N GLU A 426 34.90 13.66 -8.14
CA GLU A 426 35.35 14.11 -6.82
C GLU A 426 35.15 13.06 -5.72
N VAL A 427 34.07 12.26 -5.78
CA VAL A 427 33.72 11.30 -4.72
C VAL A 427 34.33 9.93 -4.98
N LEU A 428 34.33 9.48 -6.23
CA LEU A 428 34.79 8.14 -6.63
C LEU A 428 36.05 8.17 -7.53
N GLY A 429 36.62 9.33 -7.81
CA GLY A 429 37.92 9.42 -8.49
C GLY A 429 37.88 9.04 -9.97
N LEU A 430 36.73 9.08 -10.64
CA LEU A 430 36.68 8.73 -12.06
C LEU A 430 37.49 9.75 -12.90
N PRO A 431 38.32 9.29 -13.87
CA PRO A 431 39.07 10.19 -14.73
C PRO A 431 38.15 11.09 -15.57
N ALA A 432 38.51 12.37 -15.69
CA ALA A 432 37.78 13.30 -16.56
C ALA A 432 37.80 12.86 -18.04
N SER A 433 38.90 12.22 -18.49
CA SER A 433 39.03 11.67 -19.84
C SER A 433 37.98 10.59 -20.14
N LEU A 434 37.72 9.69 -19.19
CA LEU A 434 36.72 8.62 -19.33
C LEU A 434 35.32 9.20 -19.57
N LEU A 435 34.95 10.23 -18.80
CA LEU A 435 33.64 10.88 -18.90
C LEU A 435 33.52 11.73 -20.17
N ALA A 436 34.61 12.33 -20.64
CA ALA A 436 34.64 13.08 -21.90
C ALA A 436 34.51 12.15 -23.12
N GLU A 437 35.16 10.99 -23.09
CA GLU A 437 35.17 10.02 -24.18
C GLU A 437 33.85 9.23 -24.26
N HIS A 438 33.34 8.74 -23.14
CA HIS A 438 32.21 7.82 -23.12
C HIS A 438 30.91 8.40 -22.54
N GLY A 439 30.94 9.62 -22.00
CA GLY A 439 29.79 10.24 -21.33
C GLY A 439 29.49 9.65 -19.94
N THR A 440 28.54 10.26 -19.23
CA THR A 440 28.16 9.85 -17.86
C THR A 440 27.24 8.63 -17.80
N VAL A 441 26.65 8.26 -18.94
CA VAL A 441 25.72 7.15 -19.10
C VAL A 441 26.26 6.22 -20.19
N SER A 442 27.12 5.29 -19.78
CA SER A 442 27.74 4.31 -20.68
C SER A 442 28.22 3.08 -19.92
N GLU A 443 28.48 2.00 -20.65
CA GLU A 443 29.05 0.78 -20.09
C GLU A 443 30.39 1.06 -19.38
N ALA A 444 31.30 1.79 -20.04
CA ALA A 444 32.62 2.12 -19.51
C ALA A 444 32.55 2.92 -18.20
N THR A 445 31.69 3.93 -18.14
CA THR A 445 31.48 4.71 -16.91
C THR A 445 30.87 3.85 -15.79
N THR A 446 29.93 2.97 -16.11
CA THR A 446 29.30 2.08 -15.12
C THR A 446 30.29 1.07 -14.54
N ARG A 447 31.16 0.50 -15.37
CA ARG A 447 32.27 -0.38 -14.96
C ARG A 447 33.18 0.32 -13.96
N ALA A 448 33.63 1.54 -14.32
CA ALA A 448 34.53 2.32 -13.48
C ALA A 448 33.89 2.68 -12.13
N LEU A 449 32.59 3.00 -12.12
CA LEU A 449 31.85 3.26 -10.87
C LEU A 449 31.82 2.04 -9.94
N ALA A 450 31.55 0.84 -10.48
CA ALA A 450 31.50 -0.38 -9.68
C ALA A 450 32.85 -0.70 -9.04
N LEU A 451 33.95 -0.59 -9.80
CA LEU A 451 35.31 -0.76 -9.28
C LEU A 451 35.65 0.28 -8.21
N ALA A 452 35.40 1.55 -8.51
CA ALA A 452 35.76 2.65 -7.62
C ALA A 452 35.03 2.56 -6.28
N VAL A 453 33.73 2.25 -6.28
CA VAL A 453 32.97 2.16 -5.03
C VAL A 453 33.32 0.91 -4.22
N ARG A 454 33.60 -0.22 -4.90
CA ARG A 454 34.13 -1.41 -4.25
C ARG A 454 35.43 -1.12 -3.50
N GLN A 455 36.38 -0.47 -4.18
CA GLN A 455 37.66 -0.09 -3.58
C GLN A 455 37.49 0.94 -2.47
N ARG A 456 36.60 1.92 -2.65
CA ARG A 456 36.37 3.00 -1.68
C ARG A 456 35.85 2.48 -0.33
N PHE A 457 34.96 1.49 -0.36
CA PHE A 457 34.33 0.92 0.83
C PHE A 457 34.98 -0.40 1.29
N GLY A 458 35.89 -0.98 0.51
CA GLY A 458 36.51 -2.27 0.81
C GLY A 458 35.52 -3.43 0.81
N SER A 459 34.45 -3.35 0.02
CA SER A 459 33.44 -4.40 -0.05
C SER A 459 33.86 -5.56 -0.94
N ASP A 460 33.31 -6.76 -0.68
CA ASP A 460 33.51 -7.93 -1.53
C ASP A 460 32.90 -7.70 -2.91
N HIS A 461 31.63 -7.28 -2.93
CA HIS A 461 30.89 -6.95 -4.13
C HIS A 461 30.56 -5.45 -4.18
N ALA A 462 30.33 -4.93 -5.39
CA ALA A 462 29.75 -3.60 -5.54
C ALA A 462 28.79 -3.52 -6.72
N LEU A 463 27.68 -2.81 -6.52
CA LEU A 463 26.74 -2.47 -7.57
C LEU A 463 26.93 -1.03 -8.02
N ALA A 464 26.88 -0.78 -9.32
CA ALA A 464 26.84 0.59 -9.85
C ALA A 464 25.73 0.73 -10.88
N VAL A 465 25.06 1.90 -10.88
CA VAL A 465 23.99 2.19 -11.83
C VAL A 465 24.06 3.61 -12.39
N THR A 466 23.85 3.74 -13.70
CA THR A 466 23.71 5.02 -14.41
C THR A 466 22.62 4.90 -15.49
N GLY A 467 22.08 6.02 -15.95
CA GLY A 467 20.95 5.99 -16.87
C GLY A 467 20.19 7.31 -17.00
N VAL A 468 19.23 7.30 -17.90
CA VAL A 468 18.32 8.42 -18.20
C VAL A 468 16.92 8.05 -17.70
N ALA A 469 16.60 8.42 -16.45
CA ALA A 469 15.29 8.12 -15.86
C ALA A 469 14.14 8.96 -16.47
N GLY A 470 14.44 10.06 -17.17
CA GLY A 470 13.44 10.94 -17.77
C GLY A 470 12.97 12.08 -16.84
N PRO A 471 12.00 12.91 -17.30
CA PRO A 471 11.13 12.67 -18.46
C PRO A 471 11.73 13.04 -19.83
N THR A 472 12.91 13.67 -19.87
CA THR A 472 13.57 14.09 -21.11
C THR A 472 14.82 13.25 -21.40
N ALA A 473 15.22 13.21 -22.68
CA ALA A 473 16.52 12.69 -23.09
C ALA A 473 17.67 13.49 -22.46
N VAL A 474 18.82 12.85 -22.30
CA VAL A 474 20.07 13.46 -21.80
C VAL A 474 21.19 13.05 -22.73
N ASP A 475 21.99 14.01 -23.21
CA ASP A 475 23.12 13.78 -24.13
C ASP A 475 22.74 12.95 -25.37
N GLY A 476 21.54 13.16 -25.90
CA GLY A 476 21.00 12.40 -27.05
C GLY A 476 20.52 10.98 -26.71
N LEU A 477 20.72 10.51 -25.48
CA LEU A 477 20.25 9.20 -25.02
C LEU A 477 18.76 9.25 -24.67
N PRO A 478 17.94 8.31 -25.18
CA PRO A 478 16.51 8.29 -24.92
C PRO A 478 16.21 7.97 -23.45
N VAL A 479 15.04 8.41 -22.98
CA VAL A 479 14.49 7.99 -21.68
C VAL A 479 14.44 6.46 -21.62
N GLY A 480 14.88 5.94 -20.47
CA GLY A 480 14.98 4.51 -20.19
C GLY A 480 16.35 3.90 -20.48
N THR A 481 17.27 4.59 -21.18
CA THR A 481 18.64 4.08 -21.33
C THR A 481 19.27 3.90 -19.97
N ALA A 482 19.65 2.67 -19.62
CA ALA A 482 20.18 2.35 -18.31
C ALA A 482 21.29 1.31 -18.40
N PHE A 483 22.29 1.47 -17.54
CA PHE A 483 23.40 0.55 -17.35
C PHE A 483 23.55 0.23 -15.87
N TRP A 484 23.82 -1.04 -15.57
CA TRP A 484 24.16 -1.49 -14.23
C TRP A 484 25.33 -2.47 -14.28
N ALA A 485 26.14 -2.48 -13.23
CA ALA A 485 27.31 -3.31 -13.14
C ALA A 485 27.43 -3.97 -11.77
N LEU A 486 28.05 -5.14 -11.75
CA LEU A 486 28.46 -5.87 -10.55
C LEU A 486 29.98 -6.08 -10.60
N ALA A 487 30.69 -5.53 -9.62
CA ALA A 487 32.09 -5.85 -9.37
C ALA A 487 32.20 -7.01 -8.38
N HIS A 488 33.06 -7.97 -8.68
CA HIS A 488 33.31 -9.19 -7.90
C HIS A 488 34.56 -9.10 -7.01
N PRO A 489 34.73 -10.03 -6.04
CA PRO A 489 35.87 -10.05 -5.15
C PRO A 489 37.23 -10.16 -5.84
N ASP A 490 37.28 -10.84 -6.98
CA ASP A 490 38.48 -11.01 -7.82
C ASP A 490 38.80 -9.77 -8.68
N GLY A 491 37.91 -8.77 -8.71
CA GLY A 491 38.05 -7.57 -9.52
C GLY A 491 37.40 -7.66 -10.90
N GLU A 492 36.83 -8.81 -11.27
CA GLU A 492 36.03 -8.91 -12.49
C GLU A 492 34.76 -8.05 -12.37
N VAL A 493 34.32 -7.50 -13.51
CA VAL A 493 33.13 -6.64 -13.56
C VAL A 493 32.23 -7.06 -14.71
N GLU A 494 31.00 -7.39 -14.36
CA GLU A 494 29.92 -7.61 -15.29
C GLU A 494 29.16 -6.30 -15.49
N VAL A 495 28.88 -5.93 -16.73
CA VAL A 495 28.11 -4.73 -17.06
C VAL A 495 27.00 -5.11 -18.02
N HIS A 496 25.80 -4.61 -17.73
CA HIS A 496 24.62 -4.81 -18.55
C HIS A 496 24.04 -3.46 -18.92
N GLY A 497 23.47 -3.38 -20.12
CA GLY A 497 22.81 -2.17 -20.61
C GLY A 497 21.56 -2.52 -21.40
N ARG A 498 20.45 -1.83 -21.12
CA ARG A 498 19.23 -1.93 -21.93
C ARG A 498 18.37 -0.69 -21.78
N ARG A 499 17.35 -0.59 -22.62
CA ARG A 499 16.28 0.40 -22.46
C ARG A 499 15.20 -0.16 -21.52
N ILE A 500 15.00 0.51 -20.39
CA ILE A 500 13.96 0.20 -19.41
C ILE A 500 12.73 1.07 -19.71
N PRO A 501 11.56 0.48 -20.02
CA PRO A 501 10.36 1.27 -20.25
C PRO A 501 9.76 1.80 -18.94
N GLY A 502 9.00 2.88 -19.04
CA GLY A 502 8.22 3.44 -17.94
C GLY A 502 8.46 4.92 -17.71
N ASP A 503 7.71 5.48 -16.75
CA ASP A 503 7.98 6.80 -16.21
C ASP A 503 9.25 6.82 -15.33
N ARG A 504 9.62 8.01 -14.83
CA ARG A 504 10.81 8.20 -14.02
C ARG A 504 10.88 7.28 -12.80
N GLY A 505 9.76 7.11 -12.09
CA GLY A 505 9.71 6.26 -10.89
C GLY A 505 9.86 4.78 -11.26
N GLN A 506 9.19 4.36 -12.32
CA GLN A 506 9.29 2.99 -12.84
C GLN A 506 10.70 2.65 -13.33
N VAL A 507 11.36 3.57 -14.04
CA VAL A 507 12.75 3.37 -14.52
C VAL A 507 13.71 3.22 -13.34
N ILE A 508 13.59 4.08 -12.32
CA ILE A 508 14.41 4.00 -11.10
C ILE A 508 14.24 2.65 -10.42
N ALA A 509 12.99 2.26 -10.12
CA ALA A 509 12.69 1.02 -9.41
C ALA A 509 13.19 -0.22 -10.18
N ARG A 510 12.96 -0.28 -11.49
CA ARG A 510 13.38 -1.39 -12.35
C ARG A 510 14.90 -1.47 -12.52
N LEU A 511 15.59 -0.34 -12.58
CA LEU A 511 17.04 -0.30 -12.64
C LEU A 511 17.65 -0.81 -11.33
N GLY A 512 17.13 -0.36 -10.18
CA GLY A 512 17.57 -0.85 -8.88
C GLY A 512 17.39 -2.37 -8.73
N SER A 513 16.23 -2.89 -9.14
CA SER A 513 15.98 -4.34 -9.09
C SER A 513 16.83 -5.13 -10.07
N ALA A 514 17.11 -4.61 -11.27
CA ALA A 514 18.00 -5.28 -12.22
C ALA A 514 19.43 -5.43 -11.66
N ALA A 515 19.92 -4.42 -10.93
CA ALA A 515 21.22 -4.48 -10.27
C ALA A 515 21.24 -5.48 -9.09
N LEU A 516 20.22 -5.46 -8.24
CA LEU A 516 20.08 -6.40 -7.13
C LEU A 516 19.90 -7.85 -7.60
N ASP A 517 19.10 -8.07 -8.62
CA ASP A 517 18.85 -9.40 -9.18
C ASP A 517 20.09 -10.00 -9.84
N LEU A 518 20.91 -9.18 -10.50
CA LEU A 518 22.23 -9.60 -11.00
C LEU A 518 23.11 -10.16 -9.87
N LEU A 519 23.19 -9.44 -8.74
CA LEU A 519 23.94 -9.91 -7.58
C LEU A 519 23.33 -11.19 -6.99
N ARG A 520 22.01 -11.25 -6.84
CA ARG A 520 21.29 -12.43 -6.35
C ARG A 520 21.64 -13.68 -7.17
N LEU A 521 21.55 -13.60 -8.49
CA LEU A 521 21.84 -14.71 -9.40
C LEU A 521 23.27 -15.22 -9.21
N ARG A 522 24.25 -14.30 -9.14
CA ARG A 522 25.66 -14.67 -8.93
C ARG A 522 25.92 -15.29 -7.56
N LEU A 523 25.29 -14.79 -6.51
CA LEU A 523 25.38 -15.39 -5.19
C LEU A 523 24.72 -16.79 -5.15
N ALA A 524 23.60 -16.97 -5.85
CA ALA A 524 22.89 -18.24 -5.96
C ALA A 524 23.60 -19.30 -6.82
N GLY A 525 24.66 -18.92 -7.55
CA GLY A 525 25.40 -19.81 -8.44
C GLY A 525 24.73 -20.02 -9.81
N ALA A 526 23.91 -19.06 -10.25
CA ALA A 526 23.17 -19.06 -11.51
C ALA A 526 23.77 -18.12 -12.57
#